data_AF-B9K6M7-F1
#
_entry.id   AF-B9K6M7-F1
#
_cell.length_a   1.000
_cell.length_b   1.000
_cell.length_c   1.000
_cell.angle_alpha   90.00
_cell.angle_beta   90.00
_cell.angle_gamma   90.00
#
_symmetry.space_group_name_H-M   'P 1'
#
loop_
_entity.id
_entity.type
_entity.pdbx_description
1 polymer ?
#
loop_
_entity_poly.entity_id
_entity_poly.type
_entity_poly.pdbx_seq_one_letter_code
_entity_poly.pdbx_strand_id
1 'polypeptide(L)' 'MKDFQEILDYVELLSEVDVEGVEPMYTPVEDVAELRTGGPRFFEGRDLIKKNFPEEKDGHIKVPGIHR' A
#
# COMPACT_ATOMS: atom_id res chain seq x y z
N MET A 1 3.81 -24.34 1.40
CA MET A 1 5.24 -24.08 1.68
C MET A 1 6.12 -24.37 0.48
N LYS A 2 5.96 -25.50 -0.22
CA LYS A 2 6.73 -25.85 -1.44
C LYS A 2 6.73 -24.73 -2.49
N ASP A 3 5.55 -24.23 -2.85
CA ASP A 3 5.42 -23.19 -3.89
C ASP A 3 6.10 -21.87 -3.50
N PHE A 4 6.11 -21.53 -2.20
CA PHE A 4 6.81 -20.33 -1.73
C PHE A 4 8.33 -20.50 -1.82
N GLN A 5 8.83 -21.71 -1.50
CA GLN A 5 10.25 -22.02 -1.65
C GLN A 5 10.68 -21.95 -3.11
N GLU A 6 9.89 -22.50 -4.04
CA GLU A 6 10.20 -22.46 -5.47
C GLU A 6 10.27 -21.01 -6.01
N ILE A 7 9.44 -20.10 -5.50
CA ILE A 7 9.50 -18.67 -5.84
C ILE A 7 10.80 -18.04 -5.32
N LEU A 8 11.20 -18.35 -4.09
CA LEU A 8 12.45 -17.83 -3.52
C LEU A 8 13.66 -18.31 -4.31
N ASP A 9 13.72 -19.61 -4.62
CA ASP A 9 14.80 -20.23 -5.40
C ASP A 9 14.92 -19.57 -6.79
N TYR A 10 13.80 -19.18 -7.41
CA TYR A 10 13.80 -18.47 -8.69
C TYR A 10 14.31 -17.02 -8.58
N VAL A 11 13.95 -16.30 -7.51
CA VAL A 11 14.40 -14.91 -7.29
C VAL A 11 15.91 -14.86 -7.01
N GLU A 12 16.49 -15.90 -6.40
CA GLU A 12 17.93 -15.99 -6.13
C GLU A 12 18.80 -15.90 -7.40
N LEU A 13 18.26 -16.26 -8.58
CA LEU A 13 18.94 -16.13 -9.88
C LEU A 13 19.37 -14.68 -10.18
N LEU A 14 18.68 -13.68 -9.63
CA LEU A 14 19.04 -12.27 -9.81
C LEU A 14 20.39 -11.92 -9.15
N SER A 15 20.86 -12.73 -8.21
CA SER A 15 22.14 -12.51 -7.50
C SER A 15 23.36 -12.75 -8.41
N GLU A 16 23.18 -13.37 -9.57
CA GLU A 16 24.24 -13.60 -10.56
C GLU A 16 24.60 -12.32 -11.36
N VAL A 17 23.78 -11.28 -11.27
CA VAL A 17 23.98 -10.02 -11.98
C VAL A 17 24.74 -9.04 -11.10
N ASP A 18 25.92 -8.61 -11.54
CA ASP A 18 26.67 -7.54 -10.88
C ASP A 18 25.97 -6.20 -11.08
N VAL A 19 25.61 -5.56 -9.97
CA VAL A 19 24.95 -4.25 -9.92
C VAL A 19 25.77 -3.23 -9.11
N GLU A 20 27.06 -3.50 -8.88
CA GLU A 20 27.95 -2.57 -8.19
C GLU A 20 27.99 -1.22 -8.93
N GLY A 21 27.66 -0.14 -8.21
CA GLY A 21 27.62 1.22 -8.77
C GLY A 21 26.40 1.54 -9.65
N VAL A 22 25.43 0.63 -9.76
CA VAL A 22 24.17 0.88 -10.46
C VAL A 22 23.14 1.46 -9.49
N GLU A 23 22.68 2.68 -9.76
CA GLU A 23 21.61 3.30 -8.98
C GLU A 23 20.28 2.56 -9.19
N PRO A 24 19.53 2.24 -8.12
CA PRO A 24 18.24 1.58 -8.25
C PRO A 24 17.21 2.47 -8.94
N MET A 25 16.42 1.87 -9.83
CA MET A 25 15.26 2.54 -10.40
C MET A 25 14.05 2.42 -9.45
N TYR A 26 13.63 3.54 -8.86
CA TYR A 26 12.46 3.59 -7.97
C TYR A 26 11.15 3.84 -8.73
N THR A 27 11.19 4.71 -9.74
CA THR A 27 10.07 5.04 -10.62
C THR A 27 10.56 5.07 -12.06
N PRO A 28 9.76 4.63 -13.04
CA PRO A 28 10.14 4.72 -14.46
C PRO A 28 10.24 6.16 -15.00
N VAL A 29 9.66 7.13 -14.27
CA VAL A 29 9.70 8.55 -14.57
C VAL A 29 10.31 9.25 -13.37
N GLU A 30 11.33 10.07 -13.60
CA GLU A 30 11.95 10.88 -12.58
C GLU A 30 11.28 12.26 -12.55
N ASP A 31 10.87 12.69 -11.37
CA ASP A 31 10.31 14.02 -11.14
C ASP A 31 10.70 14.52 -9.75
N VAL A 32 10.59 15.83 -9.55
CA VAL A 32 10.77 16.45 -8.24
C VAL A 32 9.57 16.16 -7.34
N ALA A 33 9.80 16.15 -6.03
CA ALA A 33 8.73 15.94 -5.08
C ALA A 33 7.68 17.08 -5.15
N GLU A 34 6.47 16.75 -5.57
CA GLU A 34 5.35 17.69 -5.56
C GLU A 34 4.68 17.74 -4.18
N LEU A 35 4.83 18.87 -3.50
CA LEU A 35 4.20 19.07 -2.20
C LEU A 35 2.75 19.51 -2.35
N ARG A 36 1.86 18.87 -1.60
CA ARG A 36 0.46 19.31 -1.53
C ARG A 36 0.37 20.72 -0.92
N THR A 37 -0.34 21.62 -1.58
CA THR A 37 -0.71 22.93 -1.02
C THR A 37 -1.59 22.72 0.23
N GLY A 38 -1.10 23.15 1.39
CA GLY A 38 -1.82 23.04 2.67
C GLY A 38 -3.10 23.88 2.64
N GLY A 39 -4.25 23.22 2.66
CA GLY A 39 -5.55 23.87 2.73
C GLY A 39 -6.66 22.86 3.03
N PRO A 40 -7.77 23.29 3.66
CA PRO A 40 -8.93 22.45 3.86
C PRO A 40 -9.55 22.09 2.52
N ARG A 41 -10.06 20.87 2.40
CA ARG A 41 -10.86 20.42 1.25
C ARG A 41 -12.18 19.89 1.78
N PHE A 42 -13.25 20.21 1.07
CA PHE A 42 -14.54 19.62 1.36
C PHE A 42 -14.52 18.12 1.04
N PHE A 43 -15.21 17.32 1.85
CA PHE A 43 -15.28 15.87 1.68
C PHE A 43 -16.72 15.38 1.84
N GLU A 44 -17.28 14.84 0.76
CA GLU A 44 -18.67 14.36 0.70
C GLU A 44 -18.79 12.85 0.92
N GLY A 45 -17.67 12.12 0.96
CA GLY A 45 -17.64 10.66 0.89
C GLY A 45 -18.05 9.93 2.18
N ARG A 46 -18.51 10.64 3.22
CA ARG A 46 -18.85 10.01 4.52
C ARG A 46 -19.88 8.89 4.36
N ASP A 47 -20.96 9.14 3.64
CA ASP A 47 -22.04 8.16 3.50
C ASP A 47 -21.66 7.03 2.53
N LEU A 48 -20.80 7.31 1.54
CA LEU A 48 -20.23 6.30 0.64
C LEU A 48 -19.33 5.31 1.38
N ILE A 49 -18.52 5.79 2.34
CA ILE A 49 -17.69 4.93 3.17
C ILE A 49 -18.57 3.91 3.89
N LYS A 50 -19.59 4.37 4.62
CA LYS A 50 -20.44 3.51 5.46
C LYS A 50 -21.19 2.45 4.65
N LYS A 51 -21.67 2.79 3.45
CA LYS A 51 -22.33 1.85 2.54
C LYS A 51 -21.45 0.66 2.13
N ASN A 52 -20.13 0.81 2.18
CA ASN A 52 -19.18 -0.26 1.83
C ASN A 52 -18.86 -1.19 3.01
N PHE A 53 -19.38 -0.94 4.22
CA PHE A 53 -19.12 -1.80 5.38
C PHE A 53 -20.29 -2.74 5.69
N PRO A 54 -20.00 -3.95 6.18
CA PRO A 54 -21.05 -4.91 6.55
C PRO A 54 -22.00 -4.40 7.63
N GLU A 55 -21.48 -3.66 8.61
CA GLU A 55 -22.26 -3.16 9.75
C GLU A 55 -21.86 -1.72 10.13
N GLU A 56 -22.87 -0.89 10.32
CA GLU A 56 -22.75 0.47 10.87
C GLU A 56 -23.47 0.52 12.23
N LYS A 57 -22.91 1.28 13.18
CA LYS A 57 -23.57 1.61 14.44
C LYS A 57 -23.32 3.08 14.77
N ASP A 58 -24.39 3.84 14.98
CA ASP A 58 -24.34 5.25 15.42
C ASP A 58 -23.44 6.14 14.55
N GLY A 59 -23.44 5.96 13.22
CA GLY A 59 -22.58 6.70 12.30
C GLY A 59 -21.14 6.20 12.21
N HIS A 60 -20.80 5.13 12.93
CA HIS A 60 -19.47 4.52 12.96
C HIS A 60 -19.47 3.15 12.28
N ILE A 61 -18.32 2.76 11.76
CA ILE A 61 -18.08 1.41 11.28
C ILE A 61 -17.95 0.48 12.49
N LYS A 62 -18.73 -0.60 12.52
CA LYS A 62 -18.68 -1.59 13.60
C LYS A 62 -17.60 -2.64 13.31
N VAL A 63 -16.72 -2.87 14.27
CA VAL A 63 -15.66 -3.90 14.22
C VAL A 63 -15.67 -4.74 15.50
N PRO A 64 -15.11 -5.97 15.48
CA PRO A 64 -14.88 -6.73 16.70
C PRO A 64 -14.06 -5.93 17.72
N GLY A 65 -14.40 -6.06 18.99
CA GLY A 65 -13.66 -5.39 20.07
C GLY A 65 -12.22 -5.89 20.14
N ILE A 66 -11.29 -5.01 20.46
CA ILE A 66 -9.91 -5.41 20.75
C ILE A 66 -9.94 -6.13 22.10
N HIS A 67 -9.63 -7.42 22.10
CA HIS A 67 -9.43 -8.20 23.33
C HIS A 67 -7.92 -8.27 23.64
N ARG A 68 -7.60 -8.21 24.94
CA ARG A 68 -6.26 -8.47 25.48
C ARG A 68 -6.22 -9.86 26.07
#